data_AF-X0YSE7-F1
#
_entry.id   AF-X0YSE7-F1
#
_cell.length_a   1.000
_cell.length_b   1.000
_cell.length_c   1.000
_cell.angle_alpha   90.00
_cell.angle_beta   90.00
_cell.angle_gamma   90.00
#
_symmetry.space_group_name_H-M   'P 1'
#
loop_
_entity.id
_entity.type
_entity.pdbx_description
1 polymer ?
#
loop_
_entity_poly.entity_id
_entity_poly.type
_entity_poly.pdbx_seq_one_letter_code
_entity_poly.pdbx_strand_id
1 'polypeptide(L)'
;MKYLGDNNNQTDWDVIEVSKVDDKIIMKLLNYLKSDISDKFFISFESLLKLGNRVPEATIKNIAIELDQSHDFKKELLQFILDFINNKAVEYHLLPQIYSPDFIVRARAIMKIKENNDIRYIKFLLPLLDDPDDSVRWSVIKFLSKHIENPIIYSELKNHLNKEFNPIIFDNLKEIFE
;
A
#
# COMPACT_ATOMS: atom_id res chain seq x y z
N MET A 1 15.64 25.82 -15.18
CA MET A 1 14.87 25.31 -16.33
C MET A 1 15.75 24.30 -17.04
N LYS A 2 15.47 23.00 -16.86
CA LYS A 2 16.19 21.89 -17.51
C LYS A 2 15.12 20.96 -18.09
N TYR A 3 15.26 20.67 -19.37
CA TYR A 3 14.35 19.86 -20.16
C TYR A 3 14.46 18.39 -19.76
N LEU A 4 13.34 17.67 -19.71
CA LEU A 4 13.34 16.21 -19.66
C LEU A 4 13.17 15.68 -21.08
N GLY A 5 14.34 15.57 -21.73
CA GLY A 5 14.66 14.66 -22.82
C GLY A 5 16.05 14.05 -22.62
N ASP A 6 16.63 14.16 -21.42
CA ASP A 6 17.95 13.62 -21.11
C ASP A 6 17.88 12.54 -20.04
N ASN A 7 18.44 11.40 -20.41
CA ASN A 7 18.63 10.19 -19.63
C ASN A 7 19.44 10.47 -18.35
N ASN A 8 18.77 10.82 -17.26
CA ASN A 8 19.31 10.65 -15.92
C ASN A 8 18.17 10.26 -14.95
N ASN A 9 18.30 9.05 -14.41
CA ASN A 9 17.42 8.39 -13.46
C ASN A 9 17.35 9.13 -12.11
N GLN A 10 16.64 10.25 -12.07
CA GLN A 10 16.24 10.88 -10.82
C GLN A 10 14.94 11.64 -11.04
N THR A 11 13.86 10.90 -11.32
CA THR A 11 12.52 11.43 -11.10
C THR A 11 12.30 11.49 -9.60
N ASP A 12 12.62 12.63 -8.99
CA ASP A 12 12.00 13.06 -7.73
C ASP A 12 10.50 13.09 -8.00
N TRP A 13 9.81 12.11 -7.43
CA TRP A 13 8.35 11.98 -7.53
C TRP A 13 7.62 12.91 -6.57
N ASP A 14 8.35 13.81 -5.90
CA ASP A 14 7.86 14.58 -4.77
C ASP A 14 6.68 15.50 -5.11
N VAL A 15 6.50 15.90 -6.38
CA VAL A 15 5.28 16.58 -6.83
C VAL A 15 5.02 16.31 -8.32
N ILE A 16 4.01 15.50 -8.65
CA ILE A 16 3.47 15.42 -10.01
C ILE A 16 2.48 16.58 -10.20
N GLU A 17 2.82 17.55 -11.06
CA GLU A 17 1.82 18.51 -11.54
C GLU A 17 0.73 17.77 -12.33
N VAL A 18 -0.48 17.75 -11.79
CA VAL A 18 -1.65 17.06 -12.38
C VAL A 18 -1.82 17.43 -13.86
N SER A 19 -1.60 18.68 -14.26
CA SER A 19 -1.72 19.16 -15.65
C SER A 19 -0.78 18.46 -16.65
N LYS A 20 0.34 17.87 -16.20
CA LYS A 20 1.36 17.22 -17.03
C LYS A 20 1.21 15.71 -17.13
N VAL A 21 0.17 15.13 -16.52
CA VAL A 21 -0.07 13.69 -16.52
C VAL A 21 -0.78 13.24 -17.80
N ASP A 22 -0.09 12.43 -18.61
CA ASP A 22 -0.63 11.77 -19.80
C ASP A 22 -0.99 10.29 -19.52
N ASP A 23 -1.60 9.62 -20.49
CA ASP A 23 -2.01 8.21 -20.39
C ASP A 23 -0.83 7.27 -20.10
N LYS A 24 0.37 7.61 -20.59
CA LYS A 24 1.58 6.82 -20.37
C LYS A 24 2.01 6.89 -18.91
N ILE A 25 1.93 8.05 -18.28
CA ILE A 25 2.19 8.22 -16.84
C ILE A 25 1.12 7.47 -16.04
N ILE A 26 -0.16 7.58 -16.40
CA ILE A 26 -1.24 6.84 -15.72
C ILE A 26 -0.99 5.33 -15.76
N MET A 27 -0.64 4.78 -16.93
CA MET A 27 -0.29 3.36 -17.05
C MET A 27 0.93 2.97 -16.22
N LYS A 28 1.93 3.85 -16.12
CA LYS A 28 3.10 3.61 -15.26
C LYS A 28 2.73 3.56 -13.78
N LEU A 29 1.87 4.46 -13.30
CA LEU A 29 1.37 4.46 -11.91
C LEU A 29 0.56 3.19 -11.62
N LEU A 30 -0.33 2.79 -12.54
CA LEU A 30 -1.10 1.55 -12.41
C LEU A 30 -0.19 0.30 -12.37
N ASN A 31 0.89 0.30 -13.15
CA ASN A 31 1.86 -0.80 -13.11
C ASN A 31 2.62 -0.87 -11.78
N TYR A 32 2.88 0.26 -11.11
CA TYR A 32 3.46 0.26 -9.77
C TYR A 32 2.49 -0.28 -8.70
N LEU A 33 1.17 -0.21 -8.91
CA LEU A 33 0.22 -0.92 -8.04
C LEU A 33 0.25 -2.44 -8.23
N LYS A 34 0.72 -2.91 -9.40
CA LYS A 34 0.91 -4.35 -9.65
C LYS A 34 2.19 -4.89 -9.01
N SER A 35 3.18 -4.05 -8.70
CA SER A 35 4.43 -4.47 -8.06
C SER A 35 4.31 -4.66 -6.55
N ASP A 36 5.40 -5.04 -5.90
CA ASP A 36 5.49 -5.17 -4.45
C ASP A 36 5.41 -3.80 -3.74
N ILE A 37 5.14 -3.86 -2.44
CA ILE A 37 5.12 -2.68 -1.57
C ILE A 37 6.48 -1.98 -1.62
N SER A 38 6.45 -0.69 -1.93
CA SER A 38 7.62 0.16 -2.14
C SER A 38 7.19 1.62 -2.17
N ASP A 39 8.15 2.56 -2.11
CA ASP A 39 7.84 4.00 -2.24
C ASP A 39 7.06 4.31 -3.53
N LYS A 40 7.42 3.63 -4.63
CA LYS A 40 6.72 3.76 -5.92
C LYS A 40 5.28 3.29 -5.85
N PHE A 41 4.99 2.24 -5.09
CA PHE A 41 3.63 1.77 -4.86
C PHE A 41 2.80 2.83 -4.13
N PHE A 42 3.31 3.39 -3.03
CA PHE A 42 2.59 4.39 -2.24
C PHE A 42 2.34 5.68 -3.00
N ILE A 43 3.38 6.20 -3.68
CA ILE A 43 3.28 7.39 -4.53
C ILE A 43 2.24 7.16 -5.62
N SER A 44 2.22 5.97 -6.23
CA SER A 44 1.27 5.66 -7.30
C SER A 44 -0.15 5.58 -6.80
N PHE A 45 -0.38 4.94 -5.65
CA PHE A 45 -1.68 4.87 -5.02
C PHE A 45 -2.23 6.28 -4.76
N GLU A 46 -1.46 7.13 -4.08
CA GLU A 46 -1.88 8.50 -3.77
C GLU A 46 -2.10 9.34 -5.04
N SER A 47 -1.21 9.23 -6.01
CA SER A 47 -1.31 9.95 -7.29
C SER A 47 -2.60 9.59 -8.04
N LEU A 48 -2.98 8.31 -8.07
CA LEU A 48 -4.20 7.86 -8.75
C LEU A 48 -5.45 8.40 -8.05
N LEU A 49 -5.47 8.48 -6.73
CA LEU A 49 -6.57 9.12 -5.99
C LEU A 49 -6.66 10.63 -6.30
N LYS A 50 -5.52 11.33 -6.36
CA LYS A 50 -5.45 12.77 -6.70
C LYS A 50 -5.86 13.07 -8.15
N LEU A 51 -5.57 12.15 -9.08
CA LEU A 51 -5.96 12.27 -10.48
C LEU A 51 -7.48 12.09 -10.68
N GLY A 52 -8.13 11.34 -9.80
CA GLY A 52 -9.58 11.20 -9.80
C GLY A 52 -10.11 10.64 -11.12
N ASN A 53 -11.12 11.30 -11.68
CA ASN A 53 -11.79 10.91 -12.93
C ASN A 53 -10.90 10.98 -14.19
N ARG A 54 -9.66 11.48 -14.09
CA ARG A 54 -8.69 11.42 -15.19
C ARG A 54 -8.11 10.03 -15.39
N VAL A 55 -8.18 9.15 -14.38
CA VAL A 55 -7.78 7.76 -14.53
C VAL A 55 -8.90 7.02 -15.26
N PRO A 56 -8.66 6.44 -16.45
CA PRO A 56 -9.72 5.77 -17.20
C PRO A 56 -10.22 4.53 -16.44
N GLU A 57 -11.50 4.51 -16.07
CA GLU A 57 -12.08 3.38 -15.32
C GLU A 57 -11.91 2.04 -16.02
N ALA A 58 -12.06 2.03 -17.35
CA ALA A 58 -11.91 0.82 -18.16
C ALA A 58 -10.51 0.21 -17.98
N THR A 59 -9.48 1.05 -17.88
CA THR A 59 -8.11 0.62 -17.64
C THR A 59 -7.97 -0.01 -16.26
N ILE A 60 -8.53 0.59 -15.21
CA ILE A 60 -8.48 0.01 -13.85
C ILE A 60 -9.20 -1.35 -13.82
N LYS A 61 -10.39 -1.44 -14.44
CA LYS A 61 -11.18 -2.68 -14.51
C LYS A 61 -10.44 -3.78 -15.27
N ASN A 62 -9.82 -3.45 -16.40
CA ASN A 62 -9.04 -4.42 -17.18
C ASN A 62 -7.85 -4.96 -16.37
N ILE A 63 -7.10 -4.09 -15.69
CA ILE A 63 -5.99 -4.54 -14.83
C ILE A 63 -6.50 -5.43 -13.68
N ALA A 64 -7.62 -5.09 -13.05
CA ALA A 64 -8.19 -5.90 -11.99
C ALA A 64 -8.60 -7.31 -12.46
N ILE A 65 -9.06 -7.45 -13.72
CA ILE A 65 -9.39 -8.74 -14.35
C ILE A 65 -8.13 -9.56 -14.67
N GLU A 66 -7.03 -8.90 -15.09
CA GLU A 66 -5.75 -9.56 -15.40
C GLU A 66 -5.04 -10.14 -14.17
N LEU A 67 -5.30 -9.59 -12.97
CA LEU A 67 -4.72 -10.08 -11.74
C LEU A 67 -5.29 -11.49 -11.41
N ASP A 68 -4.41 -12.43 -11.06
CA ASP A 68 -4.83 -13.75 -10.58
C ASP A 68 -5.29 -13.70 -9.10
N GLN A 69 -5.57 -14.85 -8.49
CA GLN A 69 -6.01 -14.95 -7.10
C GLN A 69 -4.90 -14.62 -6.08
N SER A 70 -3.62 -14.69 -6.47
CA SER A 70 -2.52 -14.33 -5.56
C SER A 70 -2.45 -12.82 -5.26
N HIS A 71 -3.25 -12.03 -5.97
CA HIS A 71 -3.28 -10.58 -5.89
C HIS A 71 -4.61 -10.02 -5.35
N ASP A 72 -5.33 -10.79 -4.53
CA ASP A 72 -6.67 -10.41 -4.05
C ASP A 72 -6.71 -9.02 -3.38
N PHE A 73 -5.72 -8.67 -2.55
CA PHE A 73 -5.68 -7.33 -1.94
C PHE A 73 -5.53 -6.20 -2.98
N LYS A 74 -4.78 -6.44 -4.07
CA LYS A 74 -4.59 -5.45 -5.14
C LYS A 74 -5.86 -5.24 -5.94
N LYS A 75 -6.65 -6.30 -6.18
CA LYS A 75 -7.98 -6.17 -6.79
C LYS A 75 -8.90 -5.30 -5.94
N GLU A 76 -8.92 -5.54 -4.64
CA GLU A 76 -9.69 -4.71 -3.72
C GLU A 76 -9.18 -3.27 -3.66
N LEU A 77 -7.87 -3.05 -3.72
CA LEU A 77 -7.28 -1.72 -3.76
C LEU A 77 -7.69 -0.96 -5.04
N LEU A 78 -7.68 -1.63 -6.20
CA LEU A 78 -8.15 -1.07 -7.47
C LEU A 78 -9.66 -0.77 -7.42
N GLN A 79 -10.45 -1.63 -6.79
CA GLN A 79 -11.87 -1.39 -6.57
C GLN A 79 -12.10 -0.18 -5.65
N PHE A 80 -11.32 -0.05 -4.57
CA PHE A 80 -11.35 1.14 -3.72
C PHE A 80 -11.05 2.42 -4.51
N ILE A 81 -10.02 2.41 -5.36
CA ILE A 81 -9.71 3.56 -6.23
C ILE A 81 -10.92 3.89 -7.10
N LEU A 82 -11.54 2.91 -7.77
CA LEU A 82 -12.72 3.13 -8.61
C LEU A 82 -13.89 3.74 -7.84
N ASP A 83 -14.14 3.29 -6.62
CA ASP A 83 -15.24 3.81 -5.81
C ASP A 83 -14.91 5.21 -5.27
N PHE A 84 -13.65 5.46 -4.90
CA PHE A 84 -13.16 6.76 -4.46
C PHE A 84 -13.27 7.82 -5.57
N ILE A 85 -12.77 7.54 -6.78
CA ILE A 85 -12.81 8.51 -7.90
C ILE A 85 -14.23 8.80 -8.37
N ASN A 86 -15.15 7.85 -8.16
CA ASN A 86 -16.56 8.00 -8.48
C ASN A 86 -17.39 8.62 -7.35
N ASN A 87 -16.74 9.12 -6.29
CA ASN A 87 -17.39 9.71 -5.13
C ASN A 87 -18.45 8.80 -4.50
N LYS A 88 -18.24 7.49 -4.54
CA LYS A 88 -19.11 6.53 -3.86
C LYS A 88 -18.70 6.41 -2.39
N ALA A 89 -19.59 5.82 -1.60
CA ALA A 89 -19.26 5.48 -0.21
C ALA A 89 -18.06 4.53 -0.18
N VAL A 90 -17.01 4.91 0.56
CA VAL A 90 -15.81 4.09 0.74
C VAL A 90 -15.79 3.50 2.15
N GLU A 91 -15.83 2.17 2.24
CA GLU A 91 -15.83 1.47 3.52
C GLU A 91 -14.48 1.66 4.26
N TYR A 92 -13.37 1.54 3.52
CA TYR A 92 -12.02 1.57 4.06
C TYR A 92 -11.42 2.98 4.01
N HIS A 93 -12.06 3.93 4.68
CA HIS A 93 -11.68 5.34 4.69
C HIS A 93 -10.24 5.65 5.14
N LEU A 94 -9.55 4.73 5.83
CA LEU A 94 -8.15 4.89 6.22
C LEU A 94 -7.15 4.40 5.15
N LEU A 95 -7.60 3.78 4.05
CA LEU A 95 -6.69 3.32 2.98
C LEU A 95 -5.78 4.43 2.43
N PRO A 96 -6.25 5.67 2.19
CA PRO A 96 -5.39 6.76 1.75
C PRO A 96 -4.25 7.05 2.72
N GLN A 97 -4.46 6.84 4.03
CA GLN A 97 -3.42 7.08 5.04
C GLN A 97 -2.51 5.86 5.23
N ILE A 98 -3.01 4.63 5.23
CA ILE A 98 -2.13 3.44 5.39
C ILE A 98 -1.18 3.24 4.20
N TYR A 99 -1.52 3.78 3.04
CA TYR A 99 -0.69 3.73 1.83
C TYR A 99 -0.18 5.11 1.41
N SER A 100 -0.11 6.06 2.36
CA SER A 100 0.50 7.36 2.14
C SER A 100 1.99 7.20 1.80
N PRO A 101 2.56 8.05 0.92
CA PRO A 101 4.01 8.09 0.73
C PRO A 101 4.76 8.49 2.02
N ASP A 102 4.13 9.21 2.94
CA ASP A 102 4.71 9.55 4.24
C ASP A 102 4.54 8.39 5.25
N PHE A 103 5.65 7.80 5.67
CA PHE A 103 5.66 6.67 6.61
C PHE A 103 5.10 7.03 8.00
N ILE A 104 5.21 8.29 8.44
CA ILE A 104 4.63 8.76 9.71
C ILE A 104 3.11 8.72 9.62
N VAL A 105 2.53 9.10 8.47
CA VAL A 105 1.09 9.02 8.23
C VAL A 105 0.64 7.57 8.20
N ARG A 106 1.38 6.68 7.54
CA ARG A 106 1.10 5.23 7.53
C ARG A 106 1.07 4.65 8.94
N ALA A 107 2.14 4.87 9.72
CA ALA A 107 2.24 4.37 11.09
C ALA A 107 1.09 4.86 11.98
N ARG A 108 0.74 6.15 11.90
CA ARG A 108 -0.39 6.72 12.66
C ARG A 108 -1.74 6.13 12.27
N ALA A 109 -1.97 5.88 10.98
CA ALA A 109 -3.20 5.25 10.52
C ALA A 109 -3.34 3.82 11.07
N ILE A 110 -2.24 3.06 11.07
CA ILE A 110 -2.19 1.72 11.64
C ILE A 110 -2.41 1.75 13.15
N MET A 111 -1.83 2.73 13.86
CA MET A 111 -2.10 2.92 15.29
C MET A 111 -3.60 3.16 15.56
N LYS A 112 -4.25 4.00 14.76
CA LYS A 112 -5.70 4.24 14.87
C LYS A 112 -6.53 2.99 14.59
N ILE A 113 -6.16 2.19 13.60
CA ILE A 113 -6.80 0.89 13.31
C ILE A 113 -6.64 -0.05 14.52
N LYS A 114 -5.44 -0.10 15.11
CA LYS A 114 -5.12 -0.91 16.28
C LYS A 114 -5.88 -0.48 17.53
N GLU A 115 -6.04 0.81 17.76
CA GLU A 115 -6.82 1.36 18.87
C GLU A 115 -8.31 0.97 18.78
N ASN A 116 -8.86 0.99 17.58
CA ASN A 116 -10.24 0.59 17.31
C ASN A 116 -10.41 -0.94 17.15
N ASN A 117 -9.30 -1.68 17.12
CA ASN A 117 -9.28 -3.12 16.83
C ASN A 117 -10.05 -3.47 15.53
N ASP A 118 -9.92 -2.65 14.49
CA ASP A 118 -10.71 -2.77 13.26
C ASP A 118 -10.12 -3.85 12.34
N ILE A 119 -10.53 -5.10 12.59
CA ILE A 119 -10.05 -6.30 11.89
C ILE A 119 -10.33 -6.30 10.38
N ARG A 120 -11.25 -5.45 9.90
CA ARG A 120 -11.57 -5.37 8.46
C ARG A 120 -10.36 -4.93 7.62
N TYR A 121 -9.40 -4.24 8.23
CA TYR A 121 -8.17 -3.79 7.57
C TYR A 121 -7.08 -4.86 7.48
N ILE A 122 -7.21 -6.04 8.12
CA ILE A 122 -6.14 -7.06 8.16
C ILE A 122 -5.57 -7.34 6.77
N LYS A 123 -6.42 -7.58 5.76
CA LYS A 123 -5.98 -7.86 4.38
C LYS A 123 -5.15 -6.76 3.74
N PHE A 124 -5.36 -5.50 4.13
CA PHE A 124 -4.57 -4.36 3.64
C PHE A 124 -3.34 -4.08 4.51
N LEU A 125 -3.28 -4.63 5.72
CA LEU A 125 -2.12 -4.51 6.60
C LEU A 125 -1.10 -5.63 6.36
N LEU A 126 -1.53 -6.82 5.92
CA LEU A 126 -0.62 -7.92 5.62
C LEU A 126 0.53 -7.53 4.66
N PRO A 127 0.29 -6.83 3.52
CA PRO A 127 1.38 -6.40 2.64
C PRO A 127 2.36 -5.42 3.31
N LEU A 128 1.90 -4.65 4.30
CA LEU A 128 2.72 -3.68 5.03
C LEU A 128 3.65 -4.35 6.06
N LEU A 129 3.61 -5.68 6.19
CA LEU A 129 4.74 -6.42 6.77
C LEU A 129 6.02 -6.17 5.98
N ASP A 130 5.94 -5.87 4.68
CA ASP A 130 7.10 -5.56 3.85
C ASP A 130 7.26 -4.06 3.59
N ASP A 131 6.70 -3.22 4.47
CA ASP A 131 6.87 -1.77 4.37
C ASP A 131 8.37 -1.39 4.46
N PRO A 132 8.87 -0.48 3.61
CA PRO A 132 10.26 -0.03 3.67
C PRO A 132 10.62 0.63 5.00
N ASP A 133 9.66 1.17 5.76
CA ASP A 133 9.90 1.81 7.04
C ASP A 133 9.68 0.87 8.24
N ASP A 134 10.69 0.81 9.11
CA ASP A 134 10.72 -0.04 10.30
C ASP A 134 9.59 0.28 11.30
N SER A 135 9.23 1.56 11.45
CA SER A 135 8.17 1.98 12.38
C SER A 135 6.79 1.55 11.89
N VAL A 136 6.60 1.52 10.57
CA VAL A 136 5.39 0.98 9.95
C VAL A 136 5.32 -0.52 10.17
N ARG A 137 6.37 -1.28 9.82
CA ARG A 137 6.41 -2.74 10.05
C ARG A 137 6.15 -3.10 11.51
N TRP A 138 6.81 -2.41 12.45
CA TRP A 138 6.57 -2.59 13.88
C TRP A 138 5.10 -2.38 14.27
N SER A 139 4.48 -1.32 13.75
CA SER A 139 3.07 -0.99 14.03
C SER A 139 2.11 -2.07 13.51
N VAL A 140 2.38 -2.60 12.31
CA VAL A 140 1.62 -3.71 11.70
C VAL A 140 1.75 -4.97 12.55
N ILE A 141 2.98 -5.37 12.90
CA ILE A 141 3.25 -6.57 13.70
C ILE A 141 2.55 -6.50 15.06
N LYS A 142 2.60 -5.34 15.73
CA LYS A 142 1.90 -5.13 17.02
C LYS A 142 0.38 -5.20 16.90
N PHE A 143 -0.21 -4.88 15.74
CA PHE A 143 -1.64 -5.09 15.52
C PHE A 143 -1.94 -6.57 15.24
N LEU A 144 -1.24 -7.16 14.28
CA LEU A 144 -1.49 -8.53 13.81
C LEU A 144 -1.26 -9.57 14.91
N SER A 145 -0.26 -9.39 15.77
CA SER A 145 0.01 -10.29 16.92
C SER A 145 -1.16 -10.43 17.89
N LYS A 146 -2.05 -9.44 18.00
CA LYS A 146 -3.29 -9.56 18.81
C LYS A 146 -4.30 -10.55 18.21
N HIS A 147 -4.09 -10.93 16.96
CA HIS A 147 -4.96 -11.81 16.18
C HIS A 147 -4.18 -13.04 15.67
N ILE A 148 -3.11 -13.42 16.36
CA ILE A 148 -2.20 -14.51 15.97
C ILE A 148 -2.91 -15.86 15.81
N GLU A 149 -4.04 -16.07 16.48
CA GLU A 149 -4.91 -17.25 16.33
C GLU A 149 -5.48 -17.43 14.91
N ASN A 150 -5.49 -16.37 14.09
CA ASN A 150 -5.84 -16.48 12.69
C ASN A 150 -4.68 -17.15 11.93
N PRO A 151 -4.91 -18.31 11.27
CA PRO A 151 -3.84 -19.08 10.63
C PRO A 151 -3.14 -18.32 9.49
N ILE A 152 -3.85 -17.42 8.80
CA ILE A 152 -3.25 -16.58 7.76
C ILE A 152 -2.26 -15.61 8.41
N ILE A 153 -2.67 -14.95 9.50
CA ILE A 153 -1.80 -14.02 10.23
C ILE A 153 -0.58 -14.74 10.81
N TYR A 154 -0.79 -15.89 11.44
CA TYR A 154 0.28 -16.72 11.94
C TYR A 154 1.30 -17.05 10.84
N SER A 155 0.83 -17.53 9.69
CA SER A 155 1.68 -17.87 8.55
C SER A 155 2.45 -16.66 8.03
N GLU A 156 1.79 -15.53 7.84
CA GLU A 156 2.42 -14.31 7.31
C GLU A 156 3.48 -13.74 8.27
N LEU A 157 3.18 -13.69 9.59
CA LEU A 157 4.16 -13.27 10.59
C LEU A 157 5.35 -14.25 10.67
N LYS A 158 5.09 -15.56 10.56
CA LYS A 158 6.15 -16.58 10.58
C LYS A 158 7.04 -16.51 9.34
N ASN A 159 6.44 -16.27 8.18
CA ASN A 159 7.17 -16.04 6.93
C ASN A 159 8.01 -14.76 7.02
N HIS A 160 7.43 -13.69 7.56
CA HIS A 160 8.11 -12.40 7.71
C HIS A 160 9.28 -12.45 8.71
N LEU A 161 9.19 -13.23 9.80
CA LEU A 161 10.30 -13.47 10.73
C LEU A 161 11.58 -13.93 10.01
N ASN A 162 11.47 -14.74 8.95
CA ASN A 162 12.64 -15.28 8.24
C ASN A 162 13.32 -14.26 7.30
N LYS A 163 12.73 -13.09 7.09
CA LYS A 163 13.23 -12.04 6.18
C LYS A 163 13.37 -10.66 6.83
N GLU A 164 13.01 -10.51 8.10
CA GLU A 164 13.20 -9.26 8.84
C GLU A 164 14.68 -9.05 9.17
N PHE A 165 15.22 -7.88 8.79
CA PHE A 165 16.63 -7.52 8.98
C PHE A 165 16.85 -6.61 10.18
N ASN A 166 15.81 -5.89 10.63
CA ASN A 166 15.89 -5.08 11.83
C ASN A 166 15.89 -6.00 13.07
N PRO A 167 16.96 -6.01 13.88
CA PRO A 167 17.08 -6.94 15.00
C PRO A 167 16.01 -6.74 16.08
N ILE A 168 15.56 -5.50 16.29
CA ILE A 168 14.52 -5.19 17.29
C ILE A 168 13.17 -5.78 16.84
N ILE A 169 12.84 -5.64 15.56
CA ILE A 169 11.61 -6.20 15.00
C ILE A 169 11.69 -7.73 14.98
N PHE A 170 12.85 -8.29 14.60
CA PHE A 170 13.11 -9.73 14.60
C PHE A 170 12.91 -10.34 15.98
N ASP A 171 13.51 -9.76 17.02
CA ASP A 171 13.39 -10.26 18.40
C ASP A 171 11.93 -10.19 18.86
N ASN A 172 11.23 -9.09 18.59
CA ASN A 172 9.80 -8.97 18.90
C ASN A 172 8.93 -9.98 18.13
N LEU A 173 9.28 -10.33 16.89
CA LEU A 173 8.59 -11.39 16.14
C LEU A 173 8.85 -12.76 16.75
N LYS A 174 10.10 -13.03 17.15
CA LYS A 174 10.49 -14.29 17.78
C LYS A 174 9.70 -14.54 19.06
N GLU A 175 9.58 -13.53 19.92
CA GLU A 175 8.79 -13.58 21.17
C GLU A 175 7.30 -13.92 20.96
N ILE A 176 6.72 -13.61 19.79
CA ILE A 176 5.33 -13.96 19.48
C ILE A 176 5.13 -15.48 19.33
N PHE A 177 6.18 -16.21 18.97
CA PHE A 177 6.13 -17.65 18.68
C PHE A 177 6.77 -18.55 19.74
N GLU A 178 7.29 -17.95 20.82
CA GLU A 178 7.82 -18.67 21.99
C GLU A 178 6.70 -18.95 23.01
#